data_AF-A0A7V6FFS1-F1
#
_entry.id   AF-A0A7V6FFS1-F1
#
_cell.length_a   1.000
_cell.length_b   1.000
_cell.length_c   1.000
_cell.angle_alpha   90.00
_cell.angle_beta   90.00
_cell.angle_gamma   90.00
#
_symmetry.space_group_name_H-M   'P 1'
#
loop_
_entity.id
_entity.type
_entity.pdbx_description
1 polymer ?
#
loop_
_entity_poly.entity_id
_entity_poly.type
_entity_poly.pdbx_seq_one_letter_code
_entity_poly.pdbx_strand_id
1 'polypeptide(L)'
;MEAYKKELRSRIVIGRLFALMVIAVGIYDTFFADGVVEDHITSFQKGMLTGIAFVAIFYVIRSQATLKDEQKLRLGYYKEYDERARLIQSKAGLPMILYTSAIMIIVGSLIARSYPSAFIALVAAGVGQMLVAGLTKAVLSRRM
;
A
#
# COMPACT_ATOMS: atom_id res chain seq x y z
N MET A 1 -10.73 -12.19 -20.65
CA MET A 1 -9.88 -10.97 -20.55
C MET A 1 -10.65 -9.72 -20.13
N GLU A 2 -11.93 -9.55 -20.50
CA GLU A 2 -12.70 -8.35 -20.08
C GLU A 2 -12.90 -8.23 -18.56
N ALA A 3 -13.17 -9.35 -17.87
CA ALA A 3 -13.25 -9.38 -16.41
C ALA A 3 -11.96 -8.89 -15.74
N TYR A 4 -10.79 -9.30 -16.25
CA TYR A 4 -9.48 -8.86 -15.77
C TYR A 4 -9.22 -7.37 -16.07
N LYS A 5 -9.62 -6.86 -17.24
CA LYS A 5 -9.58 -5.41 -17.54
C LYS A 5 -10.43 -4.63 -16.54
N LYS A 6 -11.63 -5.13 -16.19
CA LYS A 6 -12.54 -4.51 -15.20
C LYS A 6 -11.94 -4.51 -13.80
N GLU A 7 -11.38 -5.63 -13.34
CA GLU A 7 -10.67 -5.71 -12.07
C GLU A 7 -9.47 -4.77 -12.02
N LEU A 8 -8.62 -4.77 -13.05
CA LEU A 8 -7.44 -3.91 -13.12
C LEU A 8 -7.84 -2.42 -13.10
N ARG A 9 -8.93 -2.06 -13.78
CA ARG A 9 -9.49 -0.70 -13.73
C ARG A 9 -9.99 -0.34 -12.33
N SER A 10 -10.67 -1.26 -11.65
CA SER A 10 -11.11 -1.07 -10.27
C SER A 10 -9.92 -0.86 -9.32
N ARG A 11 -8.85 -1.67 -9.45
CA ARG A 11 -7.62 -1.52 -8.67
C ARG A 11 -6.92 -0.19 -8.94
N ILE A 12 -6.91 0.29 -10.18
CA ILE A 12 -6.39 1.62 -10.52
C ILE A 12 -7.21 2.72 -9.84
N VAL A 13 -8.54 2.63 -9.84
CA VAL A 13 -9.41 3.60 -9.17
C VAL A 13 -9.17 3.60 -7.66
N ILE A 14 -9.10 2.43 -7.03
CA ILE A 14 -8.78 2.29 -5.60
C ILE A 14 -7.40 2.88 -5.29
N GLY A 15 -6.39 2.58 -6.12
CA GLY A 15 -5.03 3.12 -5.96
C GLY A 15 -4.97 4.64 -6.09
N ARG A 16 -5.76 5.22 -7.01
CA ARG A 16 -5.90 6.68 -7.14
C ARG A 16 -6.58 7.30 -5.92
N LEU A 17 -7.67 6.70 -5.44
CA LEU A 17 -8.37 7.16 -4.24
C LEU A 17 -7.45 7.10 -3.02
N PHE A 18 -6.67 6.03 -2.88
CA PHE A 18 -5.68 5.88 -1.81
C PHE A 18 -4.59 6.96 -1.89
N ALA A 19 -4.03 7.20 -3.07
CA ALA A 19 -3.03 8.26 -3.26
C ALA A 19 -3.60 9.64 -2.92
N LEU A 20 -4.83 9.94 -3.36
CA LEU A 20 -5.51 11.20 -3.03
C LEU A 20 -5.74 11.34 -1.52
N MET A 21 -6.15 10.27 -0.82
CA MET A 21 -6.32 10.28 0.63
C MET A 21 -5.00 10.56 1.35
N VAL A 22 -3.90 9.91 0.96
CA VAL A 22 -2.57 10.14 1.57
C VAL A 22 -2.10 11.58 1.35
N ILE A 23 -2.31 12.13 0.15
CA ILE A 23 -1.99 13.53 -0.16
C ILE A 23 -2.85 14.48 0.67
N ALA A 24 -4.15 14.22 0.80
CA ALA A 24 -5.06 15.04 1.60
C ALA A 24 -4.66 15.05 3.07
N VAL A 25 -4.28 13.90 3.64
CA VAL A 25 -3.77 13.79 5.01
C VAL A 25 -2.46 14.58 5.16
N GLY A 26 -1.54 14.47 4.19
CA GLY A 26 -0.28 15.23 4.21
C GLY A 26 -0.47 16.75 4.12
N ILE A 27 -1.42 17.22 3.31
CA ILE A 27 -1.78 18.64 3.20
C ILE A 27 -2.42 19.13 4.50
N TYR A 28 -3.38 18.37 5.05
CA TYR A 28 -4.01 18.71 6.33
C TYR A 28 -2.97 18.83 7.45
N ASP A 29 -2.05 17.86 7.54
CA ASP A 29 -0.98 17.85 8.54
C ASP A 29 0.08 18.95 8.34
N THR A 30 0.20 19.52 7.13
CA THR A 30 1.17 20.59 6.84
C THR A 30 0.59 21.98 7.04
N PHE A 31 -0.69 22.19 6.70
CA PHE A 31 -1.31 23.51 6.62
C PHE A 31 -2.34 23.82 7.71
N PHE A 32 -3.04 22.81 8.23
CA PHE A 32 -4.16 23.00 9.18
C PHE A 32 -3.83 22.53 10.59
N ALA A 33 -2.68 21.90 10.75
CA ALA A 33 -2.27 21.25 11.97
C ALA A 33 -1.31 22.16 12.76
N ASP A 34 -1.87 23.14 13.46
CA ASP A 34 -1.14 23.89 14.49
C ASP A 34 -1.02 23.01 15.74
N GLY A 35 0.17 22.44 15.98
CA GLY A 35 0.43 21.63 17.16
C GLY A 35 1.89 21.23 17.29
N VAL A 36 2.48 21.53 18.45
CA VAL A 36 3.89 21.27 18.80
C VAL A 36 4.06 19.77 19.06
N VAL A 37 4.33 19.00 18.01
CA VAL A 37 4.86 17.64 18.12
C VAL A 37 6.38 17.72 17.95
N GLU A 38 7.14 16.81 18.57
CA GLU A 38 8.58 16.73 18.37
C GLU A 38 8.94 16.78 16.87
N ASP A 39 9.86 17.67 16.52
CA ASP A 39 10.26 17.93 15.12
C ASP A 39 10.69 16.67 14.37
N HIS A 40 11.30 15.71 15.09
CA HIS A 40 11.75 14.44 14.53
C HIS A 40 10.59 13.55 14.06
N ILE A 41 9.51 13.46 14.84
CA ILE A 41 8.34 12.65 14.52
C ILE A 41 7.59 13.26 13.34
N THR A 42 7.40 14.59 13.36
CA THR A 42 6.74 15.33 12.28
C THR A 42 7.50 15.23 10.96
N SER A 43 8.83 15.35 11.01
CA SER A 43 9.70 15.22 9.83
C SER A 43 9.67 13.80 9.25
N PHE A 44 9.70 12.78 10.12
CA PHE A 44 9.60 11.38 9.71
C PHE A 44 8.22 11.09 9.09
N GLN A 45 7.14 11.55 9.69
CA GLN A 45 5.78 11.39 9.18
C GLN A 45 5.62 12.00 7.77
N LYS A 46 6.11 13.23 7.57
CA LYS A 46 6.07 13.90 6.25
C LYS A 46 6.87 13.12 5.19
N GLY A 47 8.07 12.65 5.55
CA GLY A 47 8.90 11.82 4.66
C GLY A 47 8.25 10.48 4.32
N MET A 48 7.62 9.84 5.30
CA MET A 48 6.91 8.57 5.10
C MET A 48 5.69 8.75 4.18
N LEU A 49 4.85 9.75 4.44
CA LEU A 49 3.65 10.02 3.64
C LEU A 49 4.00 10.37 2.19
N THR A 50 5.04 11.17 1.97
CA THR A 50 5.54 11.46 0.61
C THR A 50 6.06 10.20 -0.08
N GLY A 51 6.83 9.37 0.61
CA GLY A 51 7.28 8.07 0.07
C GLY A 51 6.13 7.16 -0.34
N ILE A 52 5.11 7.02 0.52
CA ILE A 52 3.90 6.23 0.24
C ILE A 52 3.14 6.79 -0.96
N ALA A 53 3.00 8.12 -1.06
CA ALA A 53 2.36 8.75 -2.20
C ALA A 53 3.09 8.46 -3.51
N PHE A 54 4.42 8.54 -3.53
CA PHE A 54 5.23 8.20 -4.71
C PHE A 54 5.04 6.74 -5.14
N VAL A 55 5.07 5.80 -4.20
CA VAL A 55 4.86 4.37 -4.50
C VAL A 55 3.45 4.14 -5.05
N ALA A 56 2.42 4.76 -4.48
CA ALA A 56 1.05 4.64 -4.95
C ALA A 56 0.88 5.20 -6.38
N ILE A 57 1.45 6.38 -6.66
CA ILE A 57 1.44 6.99 -7.98
C ILE A 57 2.17 6.10 -8.99
N PHE A 58 3.35 5.60 -8.64
CA PHE A 58 4.11 4.68 -9.50
C PHE A 58 3.32 3.41 -9.82
N TYR A 59 2.64 2.83 -8.83
CA TYR A 59 1.79 1.65 -9.03
C TYR A 59 0.61 1.95 -9.97
N VAL A 60 -0.01 3.12 -9.83
CA VAL A 60 -1.10 3.58 -10.70
C VAL A 60 -0.62 3.79 -12.14
N ILE A 61 0.54 4.41 -12.34
CA ILE A 61 1.14 4.62 -13.67
C ILE A 61 1.46 3.29 -14.33
N ARG A 62 2.12 2.38 -13.59
CA ARG A 62 2.48 1.04 -14.10
C ARG A 62 1.23 0.23 -14.46
N SER A 63 0.20 0.26 -13.62
CA SER A 63 -1.06 -0.43 -13.87
C SER A 63 -1.79 0.12 -15.09
N GLN A 64 -1.76 1.44 -15.31
CA GLN A 64 -2.28 2.07 -16.53
C GLN A 64 -1.50 1.68 -17.78
N ALA A 65 -0.16 1.61 -17.69
CA ALA A 65 0.67 1.15 -18.80
C ALA A 65 0.36 -0.31 -19.19
N THR A 66 0.14 -1.18 -18.19
CA THR A 66 -0.31 -2.57 -18.43
C THR A 66 -1.70 -2.63 -19.06
N LEU A 67 -2.61 -1.70 -18.73
CA LEU A 67 -3.94 -1.66 -19.32
C LEU A 67 -3.94 -1.23 -20.80
N LYS A 68 -3.00 -0.34 -21.17
CA LYS A 68 -2.84 0.18 -22.54
C LYS A 68 -2.11 -0.77 -23.47
N ASP A 69 -1.29 -1.66 -22.93
CA ASP A 69 -0.45 -2.60 -23.68
C ASP A 69 -1.04 -4.02 -23.64
N GLU A 70 -1.53 -4.49 -24.77
CA GLU A 70 -2.23 -5.77 -24.87
C GLU A 70 -1.33 -6.99 -24.61
N GLN A 71 -0.03 -6.90 -24.92
CA GLN A 71 0.94 -7.95 -24.59
C GLN A 71 1.17 -8.02 -23.08
N LYS A 72 1.37 -6.87 -22.42
CA LYS A 72 1.54 -6.81 -20.95
C LYS A 72 0.27 -7.22 -20.22
N LEU A 73 -0.90 -6.87 -20.75
CA LEU A 73 -2.18 -7.26 -20.20
C LEU A 73 -2.37 -8.79 -20.25
N ARG A 74 -2.07 -9.41 -21.40
CA ARG A 74 -2.10 -10.87 -21.56
C ARG A 74 -1.12 -11.56 -20.62
N LEU A 75 0.12 -11.07 -20.54
CA LEU A 75 1.13 -11.62 -19.66
C LEU A 75 0.70 -11.53 -18.18
N GLY A 76 0.13 -10.39 -17.78
CA GLY A 76 -0.42 -10.19 -16.44
C GLY A 76 -1.60 -11.13 -16.15
N TYR A 77 -2.51 -11.28 -17.11
CA TYR A 77 -3.63 -12.22 -17.00
C TYR A 77 -3.14 -13.66 -16.78
N TYR A 78 -2.19 -14.15 -17.58
CA TYR A 78 -1.65 -15.50 -17.40
C TYR A 78 -0.96 -15.68 -16.06
N LYS A 79 -0.22 -14.68 -15.59
CA LYS A 79 0.46 -14.73 -14.30
C LYS A 79 -0.48 -14.69 -13.10
N GLU A 80 -1.61 -14.00 -13.23
CA GLU A 80 -2.58 -13.80 -12.14
C GLU A 80 -3.60 -14.95 -12.05
N TYR A 81 -3.92 -15.57 -13.18
CA TYR A 81 -4.74 -16.78 -13.25
C TYR A 81 -3.95 -18.09 -13.09
N ASP A 82 -2.63 -18.01 -12.88
CA ASP A 82 -1.84 -19.18 -12.49
C ASP A 82 -2.27 -19.64 -11.09
N GLU A 83 -2.75 -20.88 -11.00
CA GLU A 83 -3.23 -21.50 -9.77
C GLU A 83 -2.19 -21.46 -8.65
N ARG A 84 -0.90 -21.60 -9.01
CA ARG A 84 0.20 -21.56 -8.04
C ARG A 84 0.30 -20.19 -7.36
N ALA A 85 0.18 -19.11 -8.14
CA ALA A 85 0.29 -17.76 -7.61
C ALA A 85 -0.90 -17.42 -6.68
N ARG A 86 -2.10 -17.90 -7.01
CA ARG A 86 -3.32 -17.70 -6.23
C ARG A 86 -3.34 -18.53 -4.95
N LEU A 87 -2.80 -19.75 -5.00
CA LEU A 87 -2.56 -20.60 -3.82
C LEU A 87 -1.55 -19.96 -2.86
N ILE A 88 -0.48 -19.38 -3.37
CA ILE A 88 0.51 -18.68 -2.53
C ILE A 88 -0.12 -17.45 -1.88
N GLN A 89 -0.89 -16.66 -2.63
CA GLN A 89 -1.53 -15.45 -2.10
C GLN A 89 -2.61 -15.74 -1.05
N SER A 90 -3.42 -16.77 -1.27
CA SER A 90 -4.46 -17.18 -0.31
C SER A 90 -3.86 -17.78 0.95
N LYS A 91 -2.84 -18.64 0.85
CA LYS A 91 -2.15 -19.21 2.02
C LYS A 91 -1.36 -18.19 2.82
N ALA A 92 -0.79 -17.19 2.15
CA ALA A 92 0.00 -16.15 2.82
C ALA A 92 -0.86 -14.99 3.38
N GLY A 93 -2.17 -14.96 3.13
CA GLY A 93 -3.03 -13.85 3.58
C GLY A 93 -2.64 -12.48 3.01
N LEU A 94 -1.81 -12.47 1.96
CA LEU A 94 -1.16 -11.29 1.38
C LEU A 94 -2.10 -10.10 1.10
N PRO A 95 -3.28 -10.28 0.48
CA PRO A 95 -4.15 -9.14 0.22
C PRO A 95 -4.66 -8.52 1.54
N MET A 96 -5.01 -9.34 2.53
CA MET A 96 -5.56 -8.83 3.79
C MET A 96 -4.50 -8.08 4.60
N ILE A 97 -3.28 -8.63 4.70
CA ILE A 97 -2.18 -8.02 5.47
C ILE A 97 -1.76 -6.66 4.88
N LEU A 98 -1.77 -6.53 3.55
CA LEU A 98 -1.44 -5.27 2.88
C LEU A 98 -2.51 -4.19 3.10
N TYR A 99 -3.79 -4.56 3.12
CA TYR A 99 -4.85 -3.59 3.42
C TYR A 99 -4.83 -3.17 4.89
N THR A 100 -4.61 -4.11 5.82
CA THR A 100 -4.54 -3.79 7.24
C THR A 100 -3.33 -2.91 7.59
N SER A 101 -2.17 -3.16 6.98
CA SER A 101 -0.98 -2.32 7.21
C SER A 101 -1.18 -0.91 6.67
N ALA A 102 -1.79 -0.76 5.49
CA ALA A 102 -2.10 0.55 4.92
C ALA A 102 -3.06 1.35 5.82
N ILE A 103 -4.09 0.71 6.36
CA ILE A 103 -5.04 1.35 7.30
C ILE A 103 -4.32 1.74 8.60
N MET A 104 -3.50 0.86 9.18
CA MET A 104 -2.75 1.15 10.40
C MET A 104 -1.83 2.36 10.24
N ILE A 105 -1.17 2.49 9.09
CA ILE A 105 -0.29 3.62 8.81
C ILE A 105 -1.10 4.92 8.69
N ILE A 106 -2.24 4.91 7.99
CA ILE A 106 -3.11 6.10 7.87
C ILE A 106 -3.66 6.51 9.25
N VAL A 107 -4.23 5.57 9.99
CA VAL A 107 -4.80 5.84 11.32
C VAL A 107 -3.71 6.32 12.28
N GLY A 108 -2.52 5.69 12.23
CA GLY A 108 -1.34 6.11 12.98
C GLY A 108 -0.97 7.56 12.71
N SER A 109 -0.91 7.97 11.44
CA SER A 109 -0.62 9.35 11.05
C SER A 109 -1.67 10.36 11.54
N LEU A 110 -2.94 9.95 11.66
CA LEU A 110 -4.00 10.82 12.20
C LEU A 110 -3.88 11.02 13.72
N ILE A 111 -3.47 9.99 14.45
CA ILE A 111 -3.38 10.03 15.93
C ILE A 111 -1.99 10.41 16.46
N ALA A 112 -0.99 10.56 15.59
CA ALA A 112 0.41 10.80 15.94
C ALA A 112 0.61 12.02 16.85
N ARG A 113 -0.25 13.03 16.72
CA ARG A 113 -0.19 14.25 17.52
C ARG A 113 -0.65 14.06 18.96
N SER A 114 -1.71 13.29 19.19
CA SER A 114 -2.25 13.04 20.54
C SER A 114 -1.49 11.93 21.27
N TYR A 115 -0.98 10.95 20.51
CA TYR A 115 -0.31 9.76 21.04
C TYR A 115 0.91 9.39 20.19
N PRO A 116 2.05 10.09 20.32
CA PRO A 116 3.25 9.82 19.54
C PRO A 116 3.77 8.39 19.73
N SER A 117 3.64 7.82 20.93
CA SER A 117 3.97 6.43 21.20
C SER A 117 3.09 5.44 20.43
N ALA A 118 1.79 5.75 20.26
CA ALA A 118 0.87 4.92 19.50
C ALA A 118 1.17 4.97 17.99
N PHE A 119 1.62 6.12 17.48
CA PHE A 119 2.09 6.24 16.10
C PHE A 119 3.29 5.33 15.82
N ILE A 120 4.33 5.40 16.66
CA ILE A 120 5.53 4.56 16.51
C ILE A 120 5.14 3.07 16.56
N ALA A 121 4.27 2.69 17.50
CA ALA A 121 3.79 1.31 17.62
C ALA A 121 3.00 0.84 16.38
N LEU A 122 2.12 1.67 15.82
CA LEU A 122 1.34 1.33 14.62
C LEU A 122 2.20 1.25 13.37
N VAL A 123 3.17 2.16 13.21
CA VAL A 123 4.14 2.09 12.10
C VAL A 123 5.00 0.84 12.23
N ALA A 124 5.54 0.55 13.42
CA ALA A 124 6.33 -0.66 13.66
C ALA A 124 5.52 -1.94 13.39
N ALA A 125 4.27 -1.99 13.85
CA ALA A 125 3.36 -3.11 13.58
C ALA A 125 3.06 -3.27 12.08
N GLY A 126 2.75 -2.17 11.38
CA GLY A 126 2.48 -2.20 9.94
C GLY A 126 3.68 -2.65 9.11
N VAL A 127 4.88 -2.15 9.43
CA VAL A 127 6.13 -2.59 8.79
C VAL A 127 6.43 -4.05 9.11
N GLY A 128 6.27 -4.47 10.36
CA GLY A 128 6.45 -5.87 10.78
C GLY A 128 5.51 -6.83 10.04
N GLN A 129 4.23 -6.46 9.91
CA GLN A 129 3.24 -7.21 9.14
C GLN A 129 3.65 -7.34 7.66
N MET A 130 4.13 -6.26 7.03
CA MET A 130 4.61 -6.30 5.65
C MET A 130 5.85 -7.19 5.48
N LEU A 131 6.78 -7.18 6.44
CA LEU A 131 7.95 -8.06 6.45
C LEU A 131 7.55 -9.53 6.58
N VAL A 132 6.65 -9.87 7.51
CA VAL A 132 6.14 -11.24 7.68
C VAL A 132 5.41 -11.72 6.43
N ALA A 133 4.59 -10.85 5.81
CA ALA A 133 3.92 -11.15 4.55
C ALA A 133 4.93 -11.39 3.40
N GLY A 134 6.00 -10.60 3.34
CA GLY A 134 7.08 -10.79 2.37
C GLY A 134 7.86 -12.09 2.57
N LEU A 135 8.18 -12.41 3.82
CA LEU A 135 8.91 -13.63 4.20
C LEU A 135 8.08 -14.88 3.93
N THR A 136 6.80 -14.90 4.33
CA THR A 136 5.89 -16.02 4.06
C THR A 136 5.74 -16.26 2.57
N LYS A 137 5.61 -15.19 1.77
CA LYS A 137 5.62 -15.29 0.30
C LYS A 137 6.93 -15.87 -0.23
N ALA A 138 8.08 -15.39 0.24
CA ALA A 138 9.39 -15.85 -0.22
C ALA A 138 9.63 -17.33 0.11
N VAL A 139 9.31 -17.74 1.35
CA VAL A 139 9.43 -19.14 1.79
C VAL A 139 8.52 -20.04 0.98
N LEU A 140 7.25 -19.64 0.78
CA LEU A 140 6.29 -20.46 0.04
C LEU A 140 6.66 -20.56 -1.45
N SER A 141 7.20 -19.49 -2.04
CA SER A 141 7.73 -19.50 -3.42
C SER A 141 8.98 -20.34 -3.61
N ARG A 142 9.75 -20.62 -2.55
CA ARG A 142 10.91 -21.53 -2.59
C ARG A 142 10.53 -22.99 -2.37
N ARG A 143 9.36 -23.26 -1.80
CA ARG A 143 8.89 -24.63 -1.50
C ARG A 143 7.99 -25.24 -2.59
N MET A 144 7.42 -24.46 -3.49
CA MET A 144 6.52 -24.89 -4.58
C MET A 144 7.15 -24.67 -5.96
#